data_AF-A0A116LM31-F1
#
_entry.id   AF-A0A116LM31-F1
#
_cell.length_a   1.000
_cell.length_b   1.000
_cell.length_c   1.000
_cell.angle_alpha   90.00
_cell.angle_beta   90.00
_cell.angle_gamma   90.00
#
_symmetry.space_group_name_H-M   'P 1'
#
loop_
_entity.id
_entity.type
_entity.pdbx_description
1 polymer ?
#
loop_
_entity_poly.entity_id
_entity_poly.type
_entity_poly.pdbx_seq_one_letter_code
_entity_poly.pdbx_strand_id
1 'polypeptide(L)'
;MQVKDVEKLTGLSTKAIRLYEEKRLIEVARNPLNDYRDYSEENVRQLRLIKLLRYFELSLAEITDLLALPEEDLQSALREKKQGINQLAEELTDKVDLLDQLVRDLGKKEDWLEEAQDSIAFVESGEFQDIKQDLEYALLPSLWLTLVQSLTLSGPILWLFTRIQEGRQENLFLLAVVSLLATAWITLLWRDYLVTWWKHRDKVRQKNRSQAWWIPIGLISLVGGIAYFVLVGWLTERFFLPSDWLFYEYSTGLGKVAIFFIMAFLVFLLGKLARLVKLSWKYGLGLAGGCIMLTALLISTTTAVTKDQIIVINLLAPSKAYLYSDVKSVWTGFGTKLVTVNRAERQGEFSYQIQLDGKNIVFMQPTVNQNLIPDDTYIELEEFDRQLMNLKISKESSTEGSQYNELDPHYLERFLRIIEKK
;
A
#
# COMPACT_ATOMS: atom_id res chain seq x y z
N MET A 1 22.13 -56.29 25.11
CA MET A 1 21.50 -55.91 26.40
C MET A 1 20.31 -56.83 26.68
N GLN A 2 20.00 -57.14 27.95
CA GLN A 2 18.79 -57.92 28.27
C GLN A 2 17.57 -57.01 28.43
N VAL A 3 16.36 -57.60 28.41
CA VAL A 3 15.10 -56.83 28.45
C VAL A 3 14.99 -55.91 29.67
N LYS A 4 15.50 -56.32 30.84
CA LYS A 4 15.49 -55.49 32.06
C LYS A 4 16.36 -54.22 31.93
N ASP A 5 17.46 -54.29 31.19
CA ASP A 5 18.32 -53.14 30.93
C ASP A 5 17.61 -52.18 29.96
N VAL A 6 16.95 -52.74 28.94
CA VAL A 6 16.16 -51.97 27.97
C VAL A 6 14.96 -51.28 28.64
N GLU A 7 14.27 -51.94 29.57
CA GLU A 7 13.20 -51.32 30.36
C GLU A 7 13.70 -50.09 31.10
N LYS A 8 14.87 -50.18 31.76
CA LYS A 8 15.48 -49.05 32.46
C LYS A 8 15.88 -47.92 31.50
N LEU A 9 16.42 -48.25 30.32
CA LEU A 9 16.91 -47.27 29.35
C LEU A 9 15.82 -46.57 28.55
N THR A 10 14.68 -47.24 28.35
CA THR A 10 13.55 -46.74 27.53
C THR A 10 12.37 -46.27 28.38
N GLY A 11 12.26 -46.76 29.62
CA GLY A 11 11.09 -46.60 30.47
C GLY A 11 9.84 -47.23 29.86
N LEU A 12 9.98 -48.26 29.02
CA LEU A 12 8.89 -49.09 28.52
C LEU A 12 8.76 -50.33 29.40
N SER A 13 7.55 -50.87 29.51
CA SER A 13 7.36 -52.17 30.16
C SER A 13 7.82 -53.31 29.25
N THR A 14 8.24 -54.43 29.84
CA THR A 14 8.57 -55.68 29.12
C THR A 14 7.42 -56.08 28.18
N LYS A 15 6.17 -55.88 28.61
CA LYS A 15 4.99 -56.18 27.79
C LYS A 15 4.93 -55.31 26.54
N ALA A 16 5.23 -54.02 26.65
CA ALA A 16 5.27 -53.11 25.51
C ALA A 16 6.41 -53.45 24.55
N ILE A 17 7.61 -53.76 25.06
CA ILE A 17 8.77 -54.15 24.24
C ILE A 17 8.45 -55.41 23.44
N ARG A 18 7.86 -56.44 24.09
CA ARG A 18 7.43 -57.67 23.41
C ARG A 18 6.34 -57.43 22.38
N LEU A 19 5.39 -56.54 22.67
CA LEU A 19 4.35 -56.15 21.71
C LEU A 19 4.97 -55.51 20.46
N TYR A 20 5.96 -54.64 20.62
CA TYR A 20 6.63 -54.00 19.48
C TYR A 20 7.46 -54.98 18.66
N GLU A 21 8.11 -55.95 19.30
CA GLU A 21 8.77 -57.08 18.63
C GLU A 21 7.74 -57.93 17.85
N GLU A 22 6.60 -58.29 18.46
CA GLU A 22 5.53 -59.07 17.83
C GLU A 22 4.93 -58.34 16.60
N LYS A 23 4.81 -57.02 16.69
CA LYS A 23 4.35 -56.15 15.60
C LYS A 23 5.44 -55.82 14.59
N ARG A 24 6.64 -56.41 14.71
CA ARG A 24 7.79 -56.18 13.82
C ARG A 24 8.23 -54.72 13.72
N LEU A 25 7.97 -53.93 14.76
CA LEU A 25 8.46 -52.56 14.89
C LEU A 25 9.94 -52.52 15.27
N ILE A 26 10.44 -53.60 15.87
CA ILE A 26 11.85 -53.84 16.15
C ILE A 26 12.19 -55.30 15.84
N GLU A 27 13.43 -55.55 15.43
CA GLU A 27 13.97 -56.90 15.26
C GLU A 27 15.07 -57.15 16.29
N VAL A 28 14.93 -58.24 17.06
CA VAL A 28 15.83 -58.54 18.18
C VAL A 28 16.53 -59.85 17.89
N ALA A 29 17.86 -59.81 17.85
CA ALA A 29 18.67 -61.01 17.71
C ALA A 29 18.57 -61.88 18.98
N ARG A 30 18.73 -63.19 18.81
CA ARG A 30 18.92 -64.11 19.93
C ARG A 30 20.38 -64.46 20.06
N ASN A 31 20.86 -64.53 21.29
CA ASN A 31 22.23 -64.89 21.59
C ASN A 31 22.45 -66.38 21.26
N PRO A 32 23.44 -66.74 20.42
CA PRO A 32 23.65 -68.12 19.98
C PRO A 32 24.09 -69.09 21.09
N LEU A 33 24.56 -68.58 22.25
CA LEU A 33 25.05 -69.41 23.35
C LEU A 33 23.96 -69.81 24.35
N ASN A 34 22.91 -69.01 24.49
CA ASN A 34 21.89 -69.21 25.54
C ASN A 34 20.45 -68.90 25.10
N ASP A 35 20.24 -68.61 23.81
CA ASP A 35 18.95 -68.31 23.16
C ASP A 35 18.14 -67.15 23.79
N TYR A 36 18.76 -66.36 24.67
CA TYR A 36 18.12 -65.16 25.21
C TYR A 36 18.13 -64.03 24.18
N ARG A 37 17.09 -63.19 24.23
CA ARG A 37 17.00 -61.97 23.42
C ARG A 37 18.12 -61.01 23.79
N ASP A 38 18.85 -60.56 22.78
CA ASP A 38 19.93 -59.61 22.91
C ASP A 38 19.60 -58.33 22.14
N TYR A 39 19.27 -57.28 22.88
CA TYR A 39 18.90 -55.99 22.32
C TYR A 39 20.16 -55.16 22.04
N SER A 40 20.28 -54.67 20.81
CA SER A 40 21.32 -53.74 20.38
C SER A 40 21.02 -52.30 20.85
N GLU A 41 22.00 -51.41 20.74
CA GLU A 41 21.78 -49.98 20.96
C GLU A 41 20.77 -49.39 19.96
N GLU A 42 20.76 -49.88 18.72
CA GLU A 42 19.81 -49.45 17.70
C GLU A 42 18.38 -49.84 18.10
N ASN A 43 18.17 -51.04 18.66
CA ASN A 43 16.86 -51.45 19.17
C ASN A 43 16.40 -50.52 20.30
N VAL A 44 17.30 -50.09 21.18
CA VAL A 44 16.97 -49.11 22.24
C VAL A 44 16.61 -47.75 21.63
N ARG A 45 17.32 -47.30 20.60
CA ARG A 45 17.03 -46.07 19.87
C ARG A 45 15.65 -46.12 19.22
N GLN A 46 15.33 -47.19 18.49
CA GLN A 46 14.02 -47.40 17.85
C GLN A 46 12.90 -47.43 18.88
N LEU A 47 13.09 -48.15 20.00
CA LEU A 47 12.11 -48.18 21.09
C LEU A 47 11.84 -46.79 21.71
N ARG A 48 12.88 -45.96 21.85
CA ARG A 48 12.72 -44.56 22.30
C ARG A 48 11.93 -43.72 21.29
N LEU A 49 12.20 -43.91 19.99
CA LEU A 49 11.46 -43.23 18.93
C LEU A 49 9.98 -43.66 18.92
N ILE A 50 9.69 -44.96 18.98
CA ILE A 50 8.32 -45.50 19.06
C ILE A 50 7.59 -44.89 20.27
N LYS A 51 8.24 -44.83 21.43
CA LYS A 51 7.67 -44.21 22.63
C LYS A 51 7.31 -42.74 22.41
N LEU A 52 8.18 -41.98 21.74
CA LEU A 52 7.95 -40.58 21.43
C LEU A 52 6.81 -40.39 20.41
N LEU A 53 6.74 -41.22 19.37
CA LEU A 53 5.64 -41.18 18.40
C LEU A 53 4.29 -41.55 19.05
N ARG A 54 4.30 -42.52 19.96
CA ARG A 54 3.12 -42.88 20.77
C ARG A 54 2.66 -41.75 21.69
N TYR A 55 3.57 -40.90 22.16
CA TYR A 55 3.22 -39.72 22.96
C TYR A 55 2.40 -38.71 22.15
N PHE A 56 2.65 -38.60 20.84
CA PHE A 56 1.86 -37.77 19.91
C PHE A 56 0.62 -38.50 19.34
N GLU A 57 0.15 -39.54 20.04
CA GLU A 57 -1.06 -40.30 19.70
C GLU A 57 -1.04 -40.94 18.30
N LEU A 58 0.14 -41.24 17.75
CA LEU A 58 0.24 -42.03 16.52
C LEU A 58 -0.09 -43.50 16.82
N SER A 59 -0.95 -44.09 16.02
CA SER A 59 -1.29 -45.52 16.06
C SER A 59 -0.08 -46.39 15.72
N LEU A 60 -0.12 -47.66 16.11
CA LEU A 60 0.98 -48.59 15.78
C LEU A 60 1.11 -48.83 14.26
N ALA A 61 0.00 -48.74 13.51
CA ALA A 61 0.03 -48.84 12.06
C ALA A 61 0.78 -47.65 11.45
N GLU A 62 0.39 -46.41 11.82
CA GLU A 62 1.09 -45.20 11.36
C GLU A 62 2.58 -45.22 11.73
N ILE A 63 2.92 -45.66 12.94
CA ILE A 63 4.33 -45.78 13.35
C ILE A 63 5.08 -46.78 12.47
N THR A 64 4.46 -47.89 12.07
CA THR A 64 5.09 -48.88 11.18
C THR A 64 5.41 -48.23 9.83
N ASP A 65 4.44 -47.52 9.25
CA ASP A 65 4.61 -46.84 7.97
C ASP A 65 5.67 -45.73 8.06
N LEU A 66 5.66 -44.94 9.14
CA LEU A 66 6.61 -43.86 9.39
C LEU A 66 8.06 -44.34 9.56
N LEU A 67 8.26 -45.49 10.21
CA LEU A 67 9.60 -46.06 10.40
C LEU A 67 10.19 -46.63 9.11
N ALA A 68 9.35 -46.91 8.10
CA ALA A 68 9.80 -47.37 6.79
C ALA A 68 10.24 -46.23 5.86
N LEU A 69 9.95 -44.97 6.22
CA LEU A 69 10.23 -43.80 5.39
C LEU A 69 11.67 -43.27 5.55
N PRO A 70 12.24 -42.64 4.50
CA PRO A 70 13.41 -41.80 4.62
C PRO A 70 13.21 -40.64 5.60
N GLU A 71 14.29 -40.11 6.15
CA GLU A 71 14.25 -39.07 7.18
C GLU A 71 13.53 -37.77 6.73
N GLU A 72 13.65 -37.40 5.44
CA GLU A 72 12.96 -36.23 4.86
C GLU A 72 11.43 -36.40 4.84
N ASP A 73 10.96 -37.61 4.55
CA ASP A 73 9.52 -37.93 4.50
C ASP A 73 8.94 -38.06 5.92
N LEU A 74 9.73 -38.57 6.87
CA LEU A 74 9.36 -38.59 8.29
C LEU A 74 9.15 -37.17 8.84
N GLN A 75 10.02 -36.22 8.50
CA GLN A 75 9.84 -34.82 8.90
C GLN A 75 8.55 -34.23 8.33
N SER A 76 8.21 -34.56 7.08
CA SER A 76 6.99 -34.09 6.42
C SER A 76 5.74 -34.64 7.11
N ALA A 77 5.70 -35.93 7.40
CA ALA A 77 4.57 -36.55 8.09
C ALA A 77 4.38 -36.03 9.54
N LEU A 78 5.48 -35.75 10.26
CA LEU A 78 5.38 -35.11 11.58
C LEU A 78 4.88 -33.66 11.51
N ARG A 79 5.18 -32.91 10.44
CA ARG A 79 4.60 -31.59 10.21
C ARG A 79 3.11 -31.66 9.94
N GLU A 80 2.65 -32.66 9.19
CA GLU A 80 1.24 -32.91 8.94
C GLU A 80 0.50 -33.25 10.25
N LYS A 81 1.07 -34.15 11.07
CA LYS A 81 0.50 -34.46 12.40
C LYS A 81 0.40 -33.21 13.28
N LYS A 82 1.42 -32.34 13.28
CA LYS A 82 1.38 -31.05 13.99
C LYS A 82 0.24 -30.16 13.48
N GLN A 83 0.02 -30.10 12.15
CA GLN A 83 -1.08 -29.32 11.58
C GLN A 83 -2.44 -29.86 12.03
N GLY A 84 -2.64 -31.18 12.01
CA GLY A 84 -3.86 -31.81 12.51
C GLY A 84 -4.10 -31.54 14.00
N ILE A 85 -3.06 -31.58 14.83
CA ILE A 85 -3.17 -31.22 16.26
C ILE A 85 -3.57 -29.75 16.44
N ASN A 86 -3.02 -28.83 15.65
CA ASN A 86 -3.40 -27.42 15.72
C ASN A 86 -4.85 -27.18 15.29
N GLN A 87 -5.32 -27.86 14.24
CA GLN A 87 -6.71 -27.80 13.80
C GLN A 87 -7.65 -28.30 14.90
N LEU A 88 -7.33 -29.46 15.50
CA LEU A 88 -8.10 -29.99 16.61
C LEU A 88 -8.10 -29.05 17.82
N ALA A 89 -6.96 -28.41 18.13
CA ALA A 89 -6.89 -27.43 19.22
C ALA A 89 -7.78 -26.20 18.95
N GLU A 90 -7.87 -25.77 17.69
CA GLU A 90 -8.75 -24.68 17.28
C GLU A 90 -10.23 -25.09 17.38
N GLU A 91 -10.60 -26.26 16.87
CA GLU A 91 -11.95 -26.82 17.01
C GLU A 91 -12.37 -26.98 18.48
N LEU A 92 -11.45 -27.45 19.33
CA LEU A 92 -11.71 -27.56 20.76
C LEU A 92 -11.88 -26.19 21.42
N THR A 93 -11.14 -25.17 20.95
CA THR A 93 -11.28 -23.79 21.45
C THR A 93 -12.65 -23.23 21.08
N ASP A 94 -13.07 -23.41 19.83
CA ASP A 94 -14.40 -22.99 19.35
C ASP A 94 -15.52 -23.68 20.15
N LYS A 95 -15.36 -24.98 20.45
CA LYS A 95 -16.29 -25.73 21.32
C LYS A 95 -16.32 -25.20 22.75
N VAL A 96 -15.18 -24.81 23.31
CA VAL A 96 -15.11 -24.19 24.65
C VAL A 96 -15.84 -22.84 24.66
N ASP A 97 -15.63 -22.00 23.65
CA ASP A 97 -16.31 -20.70 23.53
C ASP A 97 -17.83 -20.86 23.42
N LEU A 98 -18.30 -21.84 22.63
CA LEU A 98 -19.72 -22.21 22.55
C LEU A 98 -20.26 -22.70 23.89
N LEU A 99 -19.52 -23.54 24.61
CA LEU A 99 -19.93 -23.99 25.95
C LEU A 99 -20.04 -22.81 26.92
N ASP A 100 -19.12 -21.86 26.88
CA ASP A 100 -19.17 -20.65 27.73
C ASP A 100 -20.37 -19.76 27.38
N GLN A 101 -20.74 -19.66 26.10
CA GLN A 101 -21.99 -19.00 25.68
C GLN A 101 -23.21 -19.75 26.20
N LEU A 102 -23.27 -21.07 26.02
CA LEU A 102 -24.39 -21.89 26.49
C LEU A 102 -24.59 -21.78 28.01
N VAL A 103 -23.51 -21.86 28.79
CA VAL A 103 -23.57 -21.69 30.25
C VAL A 103 -24.10 -20.30 30.63
N ARG A 104 -23.77 -19.26 29.87
CA ARG A 104 -24.30 -17.91 30.11
C ARG A 104 -25.79 -17.81 29.80
N ASP A 105 -26.28 -18.48 28.77
CA ASP A 105 -27.64 -18.30 28.25
C ASP A 105 -28.64 -19.34 28.77
N LEU A 106 -28.14 -20.39 29.42
CA LEU A 106 -28.94 -21.46 30.01
C LEU A 106 -30.04 -20.90 30.92
N GLY A 107 -31.30 -21.11 30.54
CA GLY A 107 -32.48 -20.72 31.32
C GLY A 107 -32.82 -19.23 31.29
N LYS A 108 -32.19 -18.41 30.44
CA LYS A 108 -32.51 -16.98 30.28
C LYS A 108 -33.57 -16.67 29.23
N LYS A 109 -33.79 -17.58 28.28
CA LYS A 109 -34.79 -17.48 27.20
C LYS A 109 -35.52 -18.81 27.05
N GLU A 110 -36.75 -18.82 26.54
CA GLU A 110 -37.50 -20.06 26.23
C GLU A 110 -36.88 -20.80 25.04
N ASP A 111 -36.38 -20.08 24.03
CA ASP A 111 -35.88 -20.64 22.77
C ASP A 111 -34.35 -20.89 22.75
N TRP A 112 -33.70 -20.88 23.92
CA TRP A 112 -32.24 -21.00 24.04
C TRP A 112 -31.67 -22.26 23.40
N LEU A 113 -32.46 -23.34 23.34
CA LEU A 113 -32.07 -24.61 22.74
C LEU A 113 -32.01 -24.52 21.21
N GLU A 114 -32.96 -23.82 20.58
CA GLU A 114 -32.97 -23.62 19.12
C GLU A 114 -31.85 -22.67 18.70
N GLU A 115 -31.62 -21.58 19.43
CA GLU A 115 -30.52 -20.63 19.19
C GLU A 115 -29.13 -21.31 19.35
N ALA A 116 -29.00 -22.21 20.32
CA ALA A 116 -27.82 -23.05 20.50
C ALA A 116 -27.59 -24.04 19.34
N GLN A 117 -28.65 -24.67 18.83
CA GLN A 117 -28.55 -25.59 17.70
C GLN A 117 -28.20 -24.86 16.41
N ASP A 118 -28.79 -23.69 16.18
CA ASP A 118 -28.51 -22.86 15.00
C ASP A 118 -27.07 -22.33 15.01
N SER A 119 -26.56 -21.90 16.17
CA SER A 119 -25.16 -21.46 16.31
C SER A 119 -24.16 -22.61 16.10
N ILE A 120 -24.46 -23.82 16.59
CA ILE A 120 -23.64 -25.01 16.31
C ILE A 120 -23.68 -25.34 14.81
N ALA A 121 -24.86 -25.36 14.19
CA ALA A 121 -25.02 -25.61 12.76
C ALA A 121 -24.29 -24.56 11.91
N PHE A 122 -24.25 -23.30 12.36
CA PHE A 122 -23.49 -22.24 11.72
C PHE A 122 -21.97 -22.44 11.89
N VAL A 123 -21.48 -22.76 13.09
CA VAL A 123 -20.03 -22.96 13.35
C VAL A 123 -19.50 -24.23 12.68
N GLU A 124 -20.31 -25.29 12.60
CA GLU A 124 -20.00 -26.52 11.86
C GLU A 124 -20.23 -26.39 10.35
N SER A 125 -20.88 -25.31 9.90
CA SER A 125 -21.02 -25.05 8.47
C SER A 125 -19.64 -24.78 7.85
N GLY A 126 -19.41 -25.35 6.66
CA GLY A 126 -18.19 -25.07 5.89
C GLY A 126 -18.01 -23.56 5.60
N GLU A 127 -19.11 -22.82 5.48
CA GLU A 127 -19.09 -21.37 5.22
C GLU A 127 -18.47 -20.58 6.38
N PHE A 128 -18.75 -20.93 7.64
CA PHE A 128 -18.15 -20.24 8.78
C PHE A 128 -16.65 -20.48 8.89
N GLN A 129 -16.22 -21.73 8.69
CA GLN A 129 -14.80 -22.10 8.71
C GLN A 129 -14.03 -21.40 7.58
N ASP A 130 -14.60 -21.34 6.38
CA ASP A 130 -14.04 -20.60 5.25
C ASP A 130 -13.92 -19.10 5.55
N ILE A 131 -14.97 -18.47 6.11
CA ILE A 131 -14.97 -17.05 6.49
C ILE A 131 -13.93 -16.77 7.58
N LYS A 132 -13.85 -17.63 8.61
CA LYS A 132 -12.88 -17.50 9.69
C LYS A 132 -11.45 -17.57 9.14
N GLN A 133 -11.18 -18.56 8.29
CA GLN A 133 -9.87 -18.73 7.66
C GLN A 133 -9.50 -17.54 6.75
N ASP A 134 -10.46 -17.03 5.97
CA ASP A 134 -10.27 -15.85 5.13
C ASP A 134 -10.01 -14.59 5.97
N LEU A 135 -10.72 -14.43 7.09
CA LEU A 135 -10.54 -13.31 8.01
C LEU A 135 -9.18 -13.38 8.70
N GLU A 136 -8.78 -14.53 9.21
CA GLU A 136 -7.44 -14.74 9.76
C GLU A 136 -6.36 -14.41 8.73
N TYR A 137 -6.52 -14.92 7.51
CA TYR A 137 -5.60 -14.64 6.41
C TYR A 137 -5.56 -13.15 6.08
N ALA A 138 -6.70 -12.46 6.09
CA ALA A 138 -6.79 -11.02 5.83
C ALA A 138 -6.08 -10.20 6.93
N LEU A 139 -6.26 -10.58 8.20
CA LEU A 139 -5.67 -9.92 9.38
C LEU A 139 -4.15 -10.11 9.51
N LEU A 140 -3.57 -11.15 8.89
CA LEU A 140 -2.10 -11.31 8.88
C LEU A 140 -1.42 -10.06 8.29
N PRO A 141 -0.32 -9.55 8.89
CA PRO A 141 0.35 -8.38 8.37
C PRO A 141 1.05 -8.71 7.04
N SER A 142 1.04 -7.74 6.13
CA SER A 142 1.65 -7.85 4.79
C SER A 142 2.96 -7.07 4.74
N LEU A 143 4.05 -7.71 4.31
CA LEU A 143 5.34 -7.04 4.14
C LEU A 143 5.24 -5.84 3.20
N TRP A 144 4.50 -5.99 2.11
CA TRP A 144 4.38 -4.95 1.09
C TRP A 144 3.61 -3.75 1.60
N LEU A 145 2.51 -3.99 2.32
CA LEU A 145 1.75 -2.91 2.95
C LEU A 145 2.59 -2.23 4.04
N THR A 146 3.33 -3.01 4.82
CA THR A 146 4.25 -2.51 5.86
C THR A 146 5.33 -1.60 5.28
N LEU A 147 5.92 -1.98 4.14
CA LEU A 147 6.90 -1.15 3.43
C LEU A 147 6.28 0.15 2.90
N VAL A 148 5.10 0.07 2.27
CA VAL A 148 4.39 1.25 1.76
C VAL A 148 4.04 2.21 2.90
N GLN A 149 3.50 1.72 4.01
CA GLN A 149 3.18 2.54 5.17
C GLN A 149 4.44 3.17 5.78
N SER A 150 5.56 2.44 5.82
CA SER A 150 6.84 2.96 6.30
C SER A 150 7.34 4.12 5.42
N LEU A 151 7.24 3.99 4.10
CA LEU A 151 7.59 5.04 3.14
C LEU A 151 6.68 6.26 3.28
N THR A 152 5.38 6.07 3.48
CA THR A 152 4.45 7.18 3.69
C THR A 152 4.74 7.93 4.99
N LEU A 153 5.02 7.19 6.07
CA LEU A 153 5.33 7.76 7.38
C LEU A 153 6.73 8.37 7.46
N SER A 154 7.65 8.06 6.53
CA SER A 154 8.97 8.70 6.51
C SER A 154 8.93 10.14 5.99
N GLY A 155 7.82 10.56 5.36
CA GLY A 155 7.66 11.91 4.79
C GLY A 155 7.99 13.05 5.76
N PRO A 156 7.38 13.12 6.97
CA PRO A 156 7.72 14.13 7.97
C PRO A 156 9.18 14.12 8.41
N ILE A 157 9.80 12.93 8.50
CA ILE A 157 11.21 12.77 8.90
C ILE A 157 12.14 13.34 7.84
N LEU A 158 11.88 13.00 6.56
CA LEU A 158 12.62 13.55 5.44
C LEU A 158 12.44 15.07 5.36
N TRP A 159 11.21 15.56 5.56
CA TRP A 159 10.92 16.99 5.54
C TRP A 159 11.62 17.76 6.66
N LEU A 160 11.72 17.17 7.86
CA LEU A 160 12.50 17.73 8.96
C LEU A 160 13.97 17.86 8.56
N PHE A 161 14.53 16.80 7.98
CA PHE A 161 15.94 16.76 7.59
C PHE A 161 16.27 17.79 6.50
N THR A 162 15.43 17.91 5.46
CA THR A 162 15.63 18.91 4.40
C THR A 162 15.52 20.33 4.94
N ARG A 163 14.54 20.63 5.81
CA ARG A 163 14.41 21.95 6.43
C ARG A 163 15.61 22.35 7.27
N ILE A 164 16.20 21.41 8.01
CA ILE A 164 17.42 21.67 8.80
C ILE A 164 18.59 21.99 7.87
N GLN A 165 18.75 21.23 6.77
CA GLN A 165 19.80 21.50 5.78
C GLN A 165 19.66 22.86 5.10
N GLU A 166 18.42 23.27 4.81
CA GLU A 166 18.09 24.57 4.20
C GLU A 166 18.18 25.76 5.19
N GLY A 167 18.49 25.52 6.47
CA GLY A 167 18.58 26.57 7.49
C GLY A 167 17.23 27.20 7.89
N ARG A 168 16.11 26.58 7.52
CA ARG A 168 14.76 27.11 7.79
C ARG A 168 14.34 26.82 9.23
N GLN A 169 14.34 27.85 10.09
CA GLN A 169 14.08 27.71 11.54
C GLN A 169 12.60 27.59 11.94
N GLU A 170 11.67 27.88 11.03
CA GLU A 170 10.24 27.95 11.34
C GLU A 170 9.61 26.57 11.56
N ASN A 171 8.78 26.45 12.61
CA ASN A 171 8.00 25.26 12.95
C ASN A 171 8.80 23.96 13.12
N LEU A 172 10.13 24.06 13.29
CA LEU A 172 11.01 22.89 13.50
C LEU A 172 10.57 22.05 14.70
N PHE A 173 10.09 22.69 15.78
CA PHE A 173 9.57 21.98 16.95
C PHE A 173 8.38 21.07 16.60
N LEU A 174 7.35 21.61 15.93
CA LEU A 174 6.18 20.84 15.55
C LEU A 174 6.54 19.72 14.57
N LEU A 175 7.39 20.01 13.59
CA LEU A 175 7.87 19.02 12.63
C LEU A 175 8.71 17.92 13.30
N ALA A 176 9.49 18.25 14.33
CA ALA A 176 10.21 17.28 15.16
C ALA A 176 9.24 16.38 15.94
N VAL A 177 8.19 16.94 16.56
CA VAL A 177 7.15 16.13 17.25
C VAL A 177 6.47 15.17 16.27
N VAL A 178 6.05 15.65 15.09
CA VAL A 178 5.41 14.80 14.06
C VAL A 178 6.38 13.71 13.58
N SER A 179 7.66 14.04 13.40
CA SER A 179 8.70 13.07 12.99
C SER A 179 8.95 12.00 14.06
N LEU A 180 8.93 12.36 15.34
CA LEU A 180 9.04 11.42 16.45
C LEU A 180 7.82 10.49 16.52
N LEU A 181 6.61 11.03 16.37
CA LEU A 181 5.38 10.23 16.31
C LEU A 181 5.41 9.26 15.12
N ALA A 182 5.83 9.73 13.94
CA ALA A 182 5.97 8.90 12.76
C ALA A 182 7.01 7.77 12.97
N THR A 183 8.15 8.08 13.59
CA THR A 183 9.18 7.08 13.94
C THR A 183 8.66 6.04 14.92
N ALA A 184 7.94 6.45 15.96
CA ALA A 184 7.31 5.54 16.91
C ALA A 184 6.29 4.64 16.22
N TRP A 185 5.48 5.19 15.31
CA TRP A 185 4.49 4.44 14.53
C TRP A 185 5.14 3.40 13.62
N ILE A 186 6.17 3.79 12.87
CA ILE A 186 6.96 2.86 12.04
C ILE A 186 7.51 1.72 12.91
N THR A 187 8.03 2.04 14.10
CA THR A 187 8.56 1.04 15.04
C THR A 187 7.50 0.04 15.49
N LEU A 188 6.30 0.51 15.87
CA LEU A 188 5.19 -0.36 16.27
C LEU A 188 4.72 -1.25 15.11
N LEU A 189 4.68 -0.69 13.91
CA LEU A 189 4.26 -1.37 12.69
C LEU A 189 5.22 -2.52 12.34
N TRP A 190 6.54 -2.29 12.40
CA TRP A 190 7.53 -3.34 12.20
C TRP A 190 7.55 -4.36 13.33
N ARG A 191 7.35 -3.94 14.59
CA ARG A 191 7.23 -4.86 15.72
C ARG A 191 6.09 -5.85 15.49
N ASP A 192 4.91 -5.35 15.14
CA ASP A 192 3.72 -6.16 14.90
C ASP A 192 3.91 -7.16 13.74
N TYR A 193 4.47 -6.68 12.62
CA TYR A 193 4.84 -7.55 11.49
C TYR A 193 5.83 -8.64 11.90
N LEU A 194 6.92 -8.30 12.60
CA LEU A 194 7.96 -9.26 12.99
C LEU A 194 7.44 -10.29 14.00
N VAL A 195 6.75 -9.85 15.05
CA VAL A 195 6.15 -10.76 16.05
C VAL A 195 5.22 -11.77 15.38
N THR A 196 4.35 -11.30 14.48
CA THR A 196 3.42 -12.17 13.75
C THR A 196 4.14 -13.07 12.75
N TRP A 197 5.19 -12.59 12.10
CA TRP A 197 6.04 -13.38 11.21
C TRP A 197 6.72 -14.55 11.95
N TRP A 198 7.23 -14.31 13.16
CA TRP A 198 7.82 -15.37 13.98
C TRP A 198 6.78 -16.41 14.43
N LYS A 199 5.55 -15.97 14.72
CA LYS A 199 4.44 -16.86 15.17
C LYS A 199 3.80 -17.66 14.01
N HIS A 200 3.64 -17.06 12.83
CA HIS A 200 2.91 -17.62 11.68
C HIS A 200 3.73 -17.63 10.39
N ARG A 201 5.00 -18.05 10.47
CA ARG A 201 6.01 -17.92 9.40
C ARG A 201 5.55 -18.40 8.03
N ASP A 202 4.93 -19.58 7.96
CA ASP A 202 4.51 -20.17 6.68
C ASP A 202 3.32 -19.41 6.07
N LYS A 203 2.27 -19.11 6.86
CA LYS A 203 1.10 -18.33 6.41
C LYS A 203 1.52 -16.93 5.92
N VAL A 204 2.39 -16.23 6.66
CA VAL A 204 2.89 -14.89 6.29
C VAL A 204 3.76 -14.95 5.03
N ARG A 205 4.62 -15.97 4.87
CA ARG A 205 5.45 -16.15 3.68
C ARG A 205 4.60 -16.38 2.43
N GLN A 206 3.56 -17.21 2.53
CA GLN A 206 2.61 -17.44 1.45
C GLN A 206 1.88 -16.14 1.07
N LYS A 207 1.39 -15.37 2.05
CA LYS A 207 0.75 -14.08 1.83
C LYS A 207 1.67 -13.11 1.09
N ASN A 208 2.90 -12.94 1.57
CA ASN A 208 3.89 -12.05 0.95
C ASN A 208 4.19 -12.45 -0.50
N ARG A 209 4.31 -13.76 -0.79
CA ARG A 209 4.54 -14.26 -2.16
C ARG A 209 3.34 -13.98 -3.06
N SER A 210 2.11 -14.21 -2.58
CA SER A 210 0.88 -13.94 -3.33
C SER A 210 0.73 -12.45 -3.67
N GLN A 211 1.20 -11.58 -2.78
CA GLN A 211 1.06 -10.13 -2.90
C GLN A 211 2.24 -9.45 -3.61
N ALA A 212 3.31 -10.17 -3.95
CA ALA A 212 4.48 -9.59 -4.61
C ALA A 212 4.14 -8.91 -5.96
N TRP A 213 3.09 -9.38 -6.64
CA TRP A 213 2.59 -8.78 -7.88
C TRP A 213 2.10 -7.34 -7.72
N TRP A 214 1.79 -6.87 -6.50
CA TRP A 214 1.40 -5.46 -6.29
C TRP A 214 2.52 -4.47 -6.61
N ILE A 215 3.80 -4.87 -6.55
CA ILE A 215 4.93 -3.99 -6.88
C ILE A 215 4.98 -3.66 -8.38
N PRO A 216 5.08 -4.64 -9.31
CA PRO A 216 5.07 -4.31 -10.73
C PRO A 216 3.75 -3.65 -11.14
N ILE A 217 2.62 -4.00 -10.52
CA ILE A 217 1.33 -3.32 -10.75
C ILE A 217 1.43 -1.83 -10.37
N GLY A 218 1.95 -1.52 -9.19
CA GLY A 218 2.13 -0.15 -8.73
C GLY A 218 3.09 0.64 -9.62
N LEU A 219 4.20 0.03 -10.04
CA LEU A 219 5.19 0.67 -10.91
C LEU A 219 4.62 0.94 -12.32
N ILE A 220 3.94 -0.02 -12.92
CA ILE A 220 3.29 0.17 -14.23
C ILE A 220 2.20 1.23 -14.11
N SER A 221 1.45 1.26 -13.00
CA SER A 221 0.44 2.30 -12.76
C SER A 221 1.08 3.68 -12.67
N LEU A 222 2.21 3.81 -11.96
CA LEU A 222 2.97 5.06 -11.85
C LEU A 222 3.44 5.56 -13.22
N VAL A 223 4.09 4.69 -14.00
CA VAL A 223 4.56 5.02 -15.35
C VAL A 223 3.39 5.37 -16.27
N GLY A 224 2.29 4.61 -16.20
CA GLY A 224 1.07 4.88 -16.97
C GLY A 224 0.43 6.22 -16.61
N GLY A 225 0.41 6.59 -15.34
CA GLY A 225 -0.08 7.90 -14.89
C GLY A 225 0.76 9.06 -15.41
N ILE A 226 2.10 8.92 -15.42
CA ILE A 226 3.01 9.90 -16.00
C ILE A 226 2.81 10.00 -17.52
N ALA A 227 2.79 8.86 -18.21
CA ALA A 227 2.58 8.80 -19.66
C ALA A 227 1.23 9.42 -20.06
N TYR A 228 0.18 9.19 -19.27
CA TYR A 228 -1.11 9.83 -19.46
C TYR A 228 -1.00 11.36 -19.36
N PHE A 229 -0.31 11.91 -18.35
CA PHE A 229 -0.17 13.35 -18.23
C PHE A 229 0.57 13.98 -19.42
N VAL A 230 1.65 13.32 -19.88
CA VAL A 230 2.37 13.71 -21.10
C VAL A 230 1.44 13.66 -22.32
N LEU A 231 0.61 12.62 -22.44
CA LEU A 231 -0.37 12.50 -23.52
C LEU A 231 -1.41 13.63 -23.49
N VAL A 232 -1.92 13.99 -22.30
CA VAL A 232 -2.86 15.12 -22.18
C VAL A 232 -2.22 16.42 -22.59
N GLY A 233 -1.00 16.72 -22.13
CA GLY A 233 -0.24 17.90 -22.55
C GLY A 233 -0.06 17.95 -24.07
N TRP A 234 0.40 16.83 -24.66
CA TRP A 234 0.55 16.71 -26.11
C TRP A 234 -0.77 16.92 -26.86
N LEU A 235 -1.89 16.37 -26.38
CA LEU A 235 -3.21 16.58 -26.98
C LEU A 235 -3.63 18.05 -26.91
N THR A 236 -3.45 18.70 -25.76
CA THR A 236 -3.73 20.13 -25.54
C THR A 236 -2.96 20.98 -26.56
N GLU A 237 -1.65 20.78 -26.65
CA GLU A 237 -0.76 21.53 -27.54
C GLU A 237 -1.01 21.28 -29.03
N ARG A 238 -1.35 20.04 -29.40
CA ARG A 238 -1.50 19.66 -30.80
C ARG A 238 -2.85 20.06 -31.39
N PHE A 239 -3.93 20.00 -30.60
CA PHE A 239 -5.30 20.09 -31.12
C PHE A 239 -6.10 21.28 -30.57
N PHE A 240 -5.76 21.81 -29.39
CA PHE A 240 -6.61 22.78 -28.70
C PHE A 240 -5.97 24.16 -28.54
N LEU A 241 -4.64 24.25 -28.59
CA LEU A 241 -3.92 25.52 -28.53
C LEU A 241 -3.74 26.15 -29.92
N PRO A 242 -3.91 27.48 -30.06
CA PRO A 242 -3.59 28.20 -31.30
C PRO A 242 -2.09 28.16 -31.59
N SER A 243 -1.65 28.27 -32.85
CA SER A 243 -0.23 28.11 -33.23
C SER A 243 0.75 29.10 -32.59
N ASP A 244 0.28 30.25 -32.11
CA ASP A 244 1.06 31.36 -31.56
C ASP A 244 0.97 31.49 -30.03
N TRP A 245 0.54 30.42 -29.33
CA TRP A 245 0.50 30.38 -27.87
C TRP A 245 1.89 30.60 -27.25
N LEU A 246 1.97 31.47 -26.24
CA LEU A 246 3.19 31.77 -25.47
C LEU A 246 3.34 30.79 -24.31
N PHE A 247 2.29 30.70 -23.49
CA PHE A 247 2.22 29.76 -22.38
C PHE A 247 0.77 29.41 -22.04
N TYR A 248 0.59 28.32 -21.30
CA TYR A 248 -0.71 27.94 -20.76
C TYR A 248 -0.62 27.35 -19.36
N GLU A 249 -1.72 27.41 -18.62
CA GLU A 249 -1.81 26.76 -17.31
C GLU A 249 -3.18 26.07 -17.15
N TYR A 250 -3.15 24.87 -16.56
CA TYR A 250 -4.35 24.16 -16.13
C TYR A 250 -4.86 24.74 -14.83
N SER A 251 -6.18 24.82 -14.64
CA SER A 251 -6.69 25.13 -13.30
C SER A 251 -6.20 24.10 -12.26
N THR A 252 -5.65 24.61 -11.16
CA THR A 252 -4.80 23.85 -10.22
C THR A 252 -5.52 22.71 -9.47
N GLY A 253 -6.85 22.74 -9.42
CA GLY A 253 -7.65 21.75 -8.70
C GLY A 253 -7.84 20.43 -9.45
N LEU A 254 -8.18 20.48 -10.74
CA LEU A 254 -8.64 19.30 -11.49
C LEU A 254 -7.47 18.39 -11.93
N GLY A 255 -6.29 18.96 -12.19
CA GLY A 255 -5.06 18.20 -12.49
C GLY A 255 -4.74 17.13 -11.44
N LYS A 256 -4.80 17.51 -10.16
CA LYS A 256 -4.48 16.61 -9.03
C LYS A 256 -5.49 15.47 -8.89
N VAL A 257 -6.77 15.77 -9.04
CA VAL A 257 -7.86 14.79 -8.95
C VAL A 257 -7.73 13.76 -10.07
N ALA A 258 -7.43 14.20 -11.29
CA ALA A 258 -7.28 13.31 -12.42
C ALA A 258 -6.10 12.33 -12.26
N ILE A 259 -4.94 12.78 -11.77
CA ILE A 259 -3.78 11.91 -11.53
C ILE A 259 -4.13 10.82 -10.49
N PHE A 260 -4.73 11.20 -9.36
CA PHE A 260 -5.11 10.23 -8.33
C PHE A 260 -6.14 9.22 -8.86
N PHE A 261 -7.14 9.69 -9.60
CA PHE A 261 -8.18 8.84 -10.17
C PHE A 261 -7.59 7.81 -11.17
N ILE A 262 -6.67 8.25 -12.03
CA ILE A 262 -6.05 7.38 -13.05
C ILE A 262 -5.09 6.39 -12.42
N MET A 263 -4.31 6.82 -11.43
CA MET A 263 -3.47 5.92 -10.64
C MET A 263 -4.29 4.84 -9.94
N ALA A 264 -5.38 5.23 -9.28
CA ALA A 264 -6.29 4.29 -8.63
C ALA A 264 -6.94 3.33 -9.65
N PHE A 265 -7.32 3.84 -10.83
CA PHE A 265 -7.88 3.03 -11.91
C PHE A 265 -6.88 2.00 -12.45
N LEU A 266 -5.63 2.40 -12.72
CA LEU A 266 -4.58 1.50 -13.20
C LEU A 266 -4.27 0.40 -12.19
N VAL A 267 -4.16 0.75 -10.90
CA VAL A 267 -3.96 -0.21 -9.81
C VAL A 267 -5.13 -1.20 -9.73
N PHE A 268 -6.37 -0.71 -9.86
CA PHE A 268 -7.56 -1.57 -9.86
C PHE A 268 -7.60 -2.53 -11.07
N LEU A 269 -7.32 -2.03 -12.27
CA LEU A 269 -7.36 -2.80 -13.51
C LEU A 269 -6.29 -3.90 -13.52
N LEU A 270 -5.05 -3.53 -13.20
CA LEU A 270 -3.92 -4.45 -13.13
C LEU A 270 -4.05 -5.43 -11.95
N GLY A 271 -4.60 -4.98 -10.80
CA GLY A 271 -4.91 -5.83 -9.65
C GLY A 271 -5.92 -6.93 -9.97
N LYS A 272 -6.92 -6.65 -10.83
CA LYS A 272 -7.86 -7.68 -11.30
C LYS A 272 -7.28 -8.61 -12.35
N LEU A 273 -6.48 -8.09 -13.28
CA LEU A 273 -5.74 -8.89 -14.26
C LEU A 273 -4.83 -9.91 -13.56
N ALA A 274 -4.14 -9.50 -12.49
CA ALA A 274 -3.29 -10.39 -11.70
C ALA A 274 -4.08 -11.48 -10.92
N ARG A 275 -5.35 -11.24 -10.60
CA ARG A 275 -6.23 -12.23 -9.95
C ARG A 275 -7.06 -13.07 -10.93
N LEU A 276 -6.89 -12.90 -12.26
CA LEU A 276 -7.65 -13.60 -13.30
C LEU A 276 -9.18 -13.59 -13.08
N VAL A 277 -9.71 -12.56 -12.41
CA VAL A 277 -11.14 -12.43 -12.14
C VAL A 277 -11.84 -12.00 -13.43
N LYS A 278 -12.84 -12.76 -13.88
CA LYS A 278 -13.68 -12.42 -15.04
C LYS A 278 -14.43 -11.11 -14.78
N LEU A 279 -13.87 -9.99 -15.24
CA LEU A 279 -14.58 -8.71 -15.26
C LEU A 279 -15.53 -8.68 -16.45
N SER A 280 -16.80 -8.37 -16.21
CA SER A 280 -17.73 -8.08 -17.29
C SER A 280 -17.27 -6.83 -18.06
N TRP A 281 -17.19 -6.92 -19.39
CA TRP A 281 -16.74 -5.85 -20.29
C TRP A 281 -17.44 -4.50 -20.04
N LYS A 282 -18.67 -4.53 -19.50
CA LYS A 282 -19.47 -3.36 -19.11
C LYS A 282 -18.75 -2.42 -18.13
N TYR A 283 -18.03 -2.97 -17.15
CA TYR A 283 -17.29 -2.15 -16.18
C TYR A 283 -16.02 -1.53 -16.78
N GLY A 284 -15.38 -2.22 -17.73
CA GLY A 284 -14.24 -1.69 -18.48
C GLY A 284 -14.64 -0.48 -19.34
N LEU A 285 -15.79 -0.55 -20.01
CA LEU A 285 -16.34 0.56 -20.78
C LEU A 285 -16.68 1.77 -19.90
N GLY A 286 -17.31 1.56 -18.75
CA GLY A 286 -17.63 2.64 -17.82
C GLY A 286 -16.39 3.38 -17.31
N LEU A 287 -15.32 2.62 -16.99
CA LEU A 287 -14.06 3.21 -16.55
C LEU A 287 -13.32 3.94 -17.67
N ALA A 288 -13.29 3.38 -18.88
CA ALA A 288 -12.72 4.05 -20.05
C ALA A 288 -13.46 5.37 -20.37
N GLY A 289 -14.80 5.36 -20.30
CA GLY A 289 -15.61 6.57 -20.42
C GLY A 289 -15.29 7.61 -19.34
N GLY A 290 -15.08 7.17 -18.09
CA GLY A 290 -14.64 8.02 -16.99
C GLY A 290 -13.27 8.67 -17.24
N CYS A 291 -12.30 7.91 -17.76
CA CYS A 291 -11.00 8.44 -18.16
C CYS A 291 -11.14 9.51 -19.26
N ILE A 292 -11.90 9.24 -20.31
CA ILE A 292 -12.13 10.19 -21.41
C ILE A 292 -12.79 11.47 -20.90
N MET A 293 -13.82 11.34 -20.05
CA MET A 293 -14.50 12.49 -19.44
C MET A 293 -13.53 13.31 -18.58
N LEU A 294 -12.68 12.68 -17.79
CA LEU A 294 -11.67 13.38 -16.99
C LEU A 294 -10.61 14.07 -17.87
N THR A 295 -10.17 13.43 -18.95
CA THR A 295 -9.28 14.07 -19.93
C THR A 295 -9.92 15.32 -20.52
N ALA A 296 -11.19 15.23 -20.95
CA ALA A 296 -11.92 16.38 -21.47
C ALA A 296 -12.09 17.49 -20.41
N LEU A 297 -12.35 17.14 -19.16
CA LEU A 297 -12.46 18.13 -18.08
C LEU A 297 -11.12 18.84 -17.81
N LEU A 298 -9.99 18.12 -17.86
CA LEU A 298 -8.66 18.72 -17.71
C LEU A 298 -8.34 19.71 -18.84
N ILE A 299 -8.57 19.32 -20.09
CA ILE A 299 -8.32 20.19 -21.24
C ILE A 299 -9.25 21.42 -21.17
N SER A 300 -10.49 21.24 -20.70
CA SER A 300 -11.47 22.32 -20.50
C SER A 300 -11.13 23.31 -19.38
N THR A 301 -10.02 23.13 -18.66
CA THR A 301 -9.57 24.09 -17.63
C THR A 301 -8.32 24.83 -18.04
N THR A 302 -7.89 24.68 -19.30
CA THR A 302 -6.70 25.30 -19.84
C THR A 302 -6.97 26.77 -20.11
N THR A 303 -6.16 27.65 -19.51
CA THR A 303 -6.07 29.05 -19.92
C THR A 303 -4.77 29.23 -20.68
N ALA A 304 -4.88 29.64 -21.94
CA ALA A 304 -3.77 29.88 -22.84
C ALA A 304 -3.58 31.39 -23.06
N VAL A 305 -2.33 31.83 -23.09
CA VAL A 305 -1.96 33.21 -23.40
C VAL A 305 -1.24 33.19 -24.75
N THR A 306 -1.69 34.02 -25.68
CA THR A 306 -1.08 34.20 -27.01
C THR A 306 -0.39 35.58 -27.06
N LYS A 307 -0.02 36.09 -28.23
CA LYS A 307 0.54 37.45 -28.30
C LYS A 307 -0.49 38.55 -28.05
N ASP A 308 -1.73 38.33 -28.48
CA ASP A 308 -2.75 39.40 -28.52
C ASP A 308 -3.97 39.14 -27.62
N GLN A 309 -4.16 37.90 -27.15
CA GLN A 309 -5.36 37.48 -26.44
C GLN A 309 -5.12 36.40 -25.39
N ILE A 310 -6.02 36.32 -24.43
CA ILE A 310 -6.13 35.29 -23.40
C ILE A 310 -7.31 34.40 -23.76
N ILE A 311 -7.07 33.10 -23.92
CA ILE A 311 -8.08 32.12 -24.35
C ILE A 311 -8.34 31.15 -23.21
N VAL A 312 -9.58 31.11 -22.75
CA VAL A 312 -10.06 30.11 -21.80
C VAL A 312 -10.72 28.98 -22.59
N ILE A 313 -10.03 27.85 -22.69
CA ILE A 313 -10.48 26.67 -23.43
C ILE A 313 -11.57 25.97 -22.63
N ASN A 314 -12.67 25.60 -23.29
CA ASN A 314 -13.71 24.76 -22.70
C ASN A 314 -14.23 23.78 -23.76
N LEU A 315 -14.32 22.48 -23.44
CA LEU A 315 -14.83 21.45 -24.36
C LEU A 315 -16.33 21.18 -24.18
N LEU A 316 -16.92 21.62 -23.06
CA LEU A 316 -18.33 21.43 -22.74
C LEU A 316 -19.18 22.65 -23.14
N ALA A 317 -18.55 23.83 -23.19
CA ALA A 317 -19.13 25.11 -23.58
C ALA A 317 -18.19 25.80 -24.57
N PRO A 318 -18.66 26.76 -25.38
CA PRO A 318 -17.77 27.48 -26.30
C PRO A 318 -16.64 28.18 -25.54
N SER A 319 -15.41 27.97 -26.02
CA SER A 319 -14.21 28.66 -25.52
C SER A 319 -14.39 30.18 -25.60
N LYS A 320 -13.86 30.90 -24.62
CA LYS A 320 -13.92 32.37 -24.57
C LYS A 320 -12.53 32.94 -24.81
N ALA A 321 -12.43 33.90 -25.73
CA ALA A 321 -11.23 34.69 -25.95
C ALA A 321 -11.45 36.10 -25.39
N TYR A 322 -10.41 36.64 -24.76
CA TYR A 322 -10.40 37.95 -24.12
C TYR A 322 -9.20 38.75 -24.64
N LEU A 323 -9.40 40.05 -24.82
CA LEU A 323 -8.30 40.97 -25.08
C LEU A 323 -7.60 41.30 -23.76
N TYR A 324 -6.36 41.76 -23.85
CA TYR A 324 -5.61 42.16 -22.66
C TYR A 324 -6.25 43.33 -21.93
N SER A 325 -6.97 44.19 -22.66
CA SER A 325 -7.77 45.28 -22.09
C SER A 325 -8.93 44.82 -21.22
N ASP A 326 -9.36 43.56 -21.33
CA ASP A 326 -10.47 43.01 -20.54
C ASP A 326 -10.04 42.61 -19.12
N VAL A 327 -8.73 42.61 -18.84
CA VAL A 327 -8.17 42.34 -17.51
C VAL A 327 -8.45 43.53 -16.60
N LYS A 328 -9.14 43.28 -15.48
CA LYS A 328 -9.55 44.33 -14.54
C LYS A 328 -8.44 44.73 -13.57
N SER A 329 -7.71 43.74 -13.07
CA SER A 329 -6.64 43.94 -12.12
C SER A 329 -5.66 42.76 -12.16
N VAL A 330 -4.46 43.05 -11.69
CA VAL A 330 -3.35 42.10 -11.56
C VAL A 330 -2.91 42.06 -10.11
N TRP A 331 -2.60 40.86 -9.61
CA TRP A 331 -1.89 40.67 -8.35
C TRP A 331 -0.65 39.80 -8.60
N THR A 332 0.50 40.19 -8.06
CA THR A 332 1.74 39.41 -8.18
C THR A 332 2.46 39.33 -6.85
N GLY A 333 2.90 38.14 -6.44
CA GLY A 333 3.69 38.03 -5.23
C GLY A 333 4.00 36.59 -4.82
N PHE A 334 4.57 36.46 -3.64
CA PHE A 334 4.90 35.18 -3.03
C PHE A 334 3.85 34.80 -1.97
N GLY A 335 3.57 33.51 -1.87
CA GLY A 335 2.78 32.99 -0.76
C GLY A 335 3.53 33.09 0.57
N THR A 336 2.79 33.16 1.67
CA THR A 336 3.34 33.26 3.04
C THR A 336 2.84 32.13 3.96
N LYS A 337 1.84 31.35 3.54
CA LYS A 337 1.24 30.29 4.38
C LYS A 337 2.08 29.02 4.33
N LEU A 338 2.43 28.52 5.50
CA LEU A 338 3.25 27.33 5.65
C LEU A 338 2.47 26.02 5.40
N VAL A 339 1.19 25.99 5.78
CA VAL A 339 0.28 24.87 5.54
C VAL A 339 -0.98 25.39 4.85
N THR A 340 -1.12 25.05 3.57
CA THR A 340 -2.30 25.39 2.76
C THR A 340 -2.44 24.39 1.62
N VAL A 341 -3.70 24.15 1.21
CA VAL A 341 -4.00 23.36 0.01
C VAL A 341 -3.85 24.21 -1.25
N ASN A 342 -3.99 25.54 -1.11
CA ASN A 342 -3.84 26.50 -2.20
C ASN A 342 -2.36 26.79 -2.43
N ARG A 343 -1.80 26.30 -3.55
CA ARG A 343 -0.37 26.41 -3.86
C ARG A 343 0.08 27.87 -4.02
N ALA A 344 -0.79 28.75 -4.54
CA ALA A 344 -0.48 30.17 -4.71
C ALA A 344 -0.23 30.90 -3.38
N GLU A 345 -0.77 30.38 -2.27
CA GLU A 345 -0.58 30.95 -0.94
C GLU A 345 0.59 30.28 -0.19
N ARG A 346 1.18 29.22 -0.76
CA ARG A 346 2.22 28.45 -0.11
C ARG A 346 3.50 29.28 -0.03
N GLN A 347 4.12 29.24 1.14
CA GLN A 347 5.32 29.98 1.46
C GLN A 347 6.42 29.82 0.39
N GLY A 348 6.88 30.92 -0.20
CA GLY A 348 7.97 30.96 -1.17
C GLY A 348 7.58 30.62 -2.62
N GLU A 349 6.33 30.26 -2.89
CA GLU A 349 5.84 30.03 -4.25
C GLU A 349 5.38 31.35 -4.87
N PHE A 350 5.91 31.68 -6.04
CA PHE A 350 5.47 32.84 -6.81
C PHE A 350 4.11 32.56 -7.48
N SER A 351 3.23 33.56 -7.50
CA SER A 351 2.02 33.50 -8.31
C SER A 351 1.66 34.83 -8.94
N TYR A 352 1.16 34.75 -10.17
CA TYR A 352 0.68 35.84 -11.00
C TYR A 352 -0.82 35.67 -11.20
N GLN A 353 -1.63 36.59 -10.69
CA GLN A 353 -3.08 36.47 -10.70
C GLN A 353 -3.70 37.61 -11.51
N ILE A 354 -4.63 37.26 -12.40
CA ILE A 354 -5.40 38.24 -13.16
C ILE A 354 -6.89 38.09 -12.85
N GLN A 355 -7.58 39.22 -12.76
CA GLN A 355 -9.04 39.23 -12.66
C GLN A 355 -9.68 39.41 -14.04
N LEU A 356 -10.36 38.37 -14.51
CA LEU A 356 -10.98 38.30 -15.83
C LEU A 356 -12.40 37.74 -15.72
N ASP A 357 -13.39 38.45 -16.29
CA ASP A 357 -14.82 38.05 -16.24
C ASP A 357 -15.33 37.71 -14.81
N GLY A 358 -14.84 38.43 -13.80
CA GLY A 358 -15.19 38.20 -12.38
C GLY A 358 -14.55 36.96 -11.75
N LYS A 359 -13.62 36.29 -12.43
CA LYS A 359 -12.86 35.15 -11.93
C LYS A 359 -11.38 35.51 -11.79
N ASN A 360 -10.73 34.90 -10.80
CA ASN A 360 -9.29 35.01 -10.63
C ASN A 360 -8.63 33.83 -11.36
N ILE A 361 -7.81 34.15 -12.35
CA ILE A 361 -6.97 33.18 -13.05
C ILE A 361 -5.57 33.31 -12.44
N VAL A 362 -5.00 32.18 -12.04
CA VAL A 362 -3.73 32.11 -11.34
C VAL A 362 -2.73 31.40 -12.24
N PHE A 363 -1.60 32.04 -12.50
CA PHE A 363 -0.44 31.47 -13.13
C PHE A 363 0.68 31.30 -12.09
N MET A 364 1.22 30.10 -11.92
CA MET A 364 2.32 29.81 -10.99
C MET A 364 3.56 29.33 -11.73
N GLN A 365 3.39 28.26 -12.51
CA GLN A 365 4.44 27.62 -13.29
C GLN A 365 3.85 27.22 -14.63
N PRO A 366 3.52 28.20 -15.50
CA PRO A 366 2.84 27.91 -16.73
C PRO A 366 3.75 27.09 -17.66
N THR A 367 3.13 26.23 -18.47
CA THR A 367 3.85 25.48 -19.50
C THR A 367 4.15 26.41 -20.66
N VAL A 368 5.42 26.47 -21.08
CA VAL A 368 5.94 27.45 -22.05
C VAL A 368 6.10 26.82 -23.43
N ASN A 369 5.83 27.60 -24.47
CA ASN A 369 6.11 27.21 -25.83
C ASN A 369 7.61 27.31 -26.15
N GLN A 370 8.31 26.19 -25.96
CA GLN A 370 9.76 26.10 -26.20
C GLN A 370 10.17 26.43 -27.65
N ASN A 371 9.25 26.34 -28.62
CA ASN A 371 9.55 26.71 -30.00
C ASN A 371 9.64 28.23 -30.21
N LEU A 372 9.01 29.02 -29.34
CA LEU A 372 8.99 30.48 -29.44
C LEU A 372 10.01 31.14 -28.51
N ILE A 373 10.27 30.54 -27.35
CA ILE A 373 11.19 31.05 -26.34
C ILE A 373 12.15 29.92 -25.95
N PRO A 374 13.29 29.81 -26.64
CA PRO A 374 14.33 28.88 -26.26
C PRO A 374 15.10 29.47 -25.08
N ASP A 375 15.35 28.64 -24.07
CA ASP A 375 16.45 28.77 -23.10
C ASP A 375 16.22 29.52 -21.77
N ASP A 376 15.10 30.22 -21.52
CA ASP A 376 14.86 30.81 -20.18
C ASP A 376 13.36 30.90 -19.81
N THR A 377 12.98 30.11 -18.81
CA THR A 377 11.61 29.96 -18.31
C THR A 377 11.13 31.25 -17.63
N TYR A 378 9.84 31.58 -17.73
CA TYR A 378 9.21 32.77 -17.13
C TYR A 378 9.49 34.11 -17.84
N ILE A 379 10.25 34.13 -18.95
CA ILE A 379 10.36 35.33 -19.82
C ILE A 379 8.98 35.76 -20.31
N GLU A 380 8.18 34.80 -20.72
CA GLU A 380 6.83 34.99 -21.23
C GLU A 380 5.90 35.65 -20.21
N LEU A 381 6.06 35.35 -18.92
CA LEU A 381 5.32 36.05 -17.86
C LEU A 381 5.79 37.50 -17.71
N GLU A 382 7.09 37.77 -17.84
CA GLU A 382 7.62 39.15 -17.78
C GLU A 382 7.16 39.99 -18.98
N GLU A 383 7.08 39.39 -20.18
CA GLU A 383 6.55 40.04 -21.38
C GLU A 383 5.03 40.23 -21.28
N PHE A 384 4.31 39.22 -20.79
CA PHE A 384 2.87 39.33 -20.55
C PHE A 384 2.56 40.46 -19.55
N ASP A 385 3.29 40.52 -18.44
CA ASP A 385 3.16 41.60 -17.46
C ASP A 385 3.44 42.97 -18.08
N ARG A 386 4.50 43.09 -18.87
CA ARG A 386 4.85 44.32 -19.58
C ARG A 386 3.70 44.81 -20.46
N GLN A 387 3.02 43.92 -21.18
CA GLN A 387 1.90 44.30 -22.02
C GLN A 387 0.69 44.77 -21.20
N LEU A 388 0.38 44.12 -20.08
CA LEU A 388 -0.69 44.57 -19.19
C LEU A 388 -0.37 45.93 -18.52
N MET A 389 0.87 46.15 -18.10
CA MET A 389 1.27 47.42 -17.48
C MET A 389 1.28 48.58 -18.50
N ASN A 390 1.61 48.32 -19.76
CA ASN A 390 1.49 49.31 -20.84
C ASN A 390 0.02 49.78 -21.04
N LEU A 391 -0.95 48.93 -20.73
CA LEU A 391 -2.39 49.26 -20.75
C LEU A 391 -2.86 49.99 -19.49
N LYS A 392 -1.96 50.26 -18.52
CA LYS A 392 -2.24 50.92 -17.24
C LYS A 392 -3.27 50.19 -16.39
N ILE A 393 -3.26 48.86 -16.44
CA ILE A 393 -4.11 48.01 -15.60
C ILE A 393 -3.65 48.10 -14.15
N SER A 394 -4.60 48.17 -13.20
CA SER A 394 -4.29 48.25 -11.77
C SER A 394 -3.57 47.00 -11.27
N LYS A 395 -2.43 47.19 -10.60
CA LYS A 395 -1.61 46.09 -10.07
C LYS A 395 -1.32 46.22 -8.58
N GLU A 396 -1.63 45.16 -7.84
CA GLU A 396 -1.19 44.95 -6.47
C GLU A 396 -0.01 43.98 -6.44
N SER A 397 0.93 44.19 -5.54
CA SER A 397 2.20 43.48 -5.56
C SER A 397 2.73 43.23 -4.14
N SER A 398 3.27 42.04 -3.86
CA SER A 398 3.89 41.71 -2.56
C SER A 398 5.19 40.94 -2.74
N THR A 399 6.26 41.43 -2.08
CA THR A 399 7.54 40.73 -1.95
C THR A 399 7.60 39.84 -0.70
N GLU A 400 6.58 39.91 0.15
CA GLU A 400 6.53 39.13 1.39
C GLU A 400 6.53 37.64 1.08
N GLY A 401 7.47 36.90 1.66
CA GLY A 401 7.62 35.47 1.41
C GLY A 401 8.66 35.11 0.34
N SER A 402 9.19 36.09 -0.39
CA SER A 402 10.27 35.91 -1.37
C SER A 402 11.53 35.28 -0.75
N GLN A 403 11.81 35.54 0.53
CA GLN A 403 12.96 34.94 1.23
C GLN A 403 12.89 33.41 1.36
N TYR A 404 11.72 32.81 1.12
CA TYR A 404 11.52 31.36 1.18
C TYR A 404 11.48 30.70 -0.20
N ASN A 405 11.73 31.45 -1.26
CA ASN A 405 11.81 30.92 -2.62
C ASN A 405 12.88 29.84 -2.73
N GLU A 406 12.51 28.67 -3.25
CA GLU A 406 13.40 27.50 -3.43
C GLU A 406 14.04 27.47 -4.83
N LEU A 407 13.57 28.32 -5.76
CA LEU A 407 14.11 28.41 -7.10
C LEU A 407 15.46 29.13 -7.13
N ASP A 408 16.24 28.88 -8.19
CA ASP A 408 17.52 29.54 -8.43
C ASP A 408 17.40 31.08 -8.32
N PRO A 409 18.40 31.78 -7.74
CA PRO A 409 18.38 33.23 -7.60
C PRO A 409 18.06 33.99 -8.90
N HIS A 410 18.47 33.49 -10.06
CA HIS A 410 18.14 34.09 -11.36
C HIS A 410 16.62 34.21 -11.58
N TYR A 411 15.84 33.19 -11.18
CA TYR A 411 14.38 33.22 -11.28
C TYR A 411 13.75 34.13 -10.23
N LEU A 412 14.31 34.17 -9.01
CA LEU A 412 13.87 35.10 -7.97
C LEU A 412 14.00 36.55 -8.43
N GLU A 413 15.15 36.92 -8.99
CA GLU A 413 15.37 38.26 -9.55
C GLU A 413 14.36 38.59 -10.65
N ARG A 414 14.03 37.62 -11.51
CA ARG A 414 13.00 37.77 -12.54
C ARG A 414 11.62 38.03 -11.93
N PHE A 415 11.20 37.27 -10.93
CA PHE A 415 9.92 37.49 -10.26
C PHE A 415 9.86 38.84 -9.53
N LEU A 416 10.97 39.28 -8.92
CA LEU A 416 11.06 40.60 -8.31
C LEU A 416 10.90 41.72 -9.36
N ARG A 417 11.52 41.60 -10.54
CA ARG A 417 11.30 42.54 -11.65
C ARG A 417 9.82 42.62 -12.06
N ILE A 418 9.14 41.47 -12.11
CA ILE A 418 7.70 41.43 -12.37
C ILE A 418 6.96 42.16 -11.24
N ILE A 419 7.23 41.88 -9.97
CA ILE A 419 6.52 42.49 -8.83
C ILE A 419 6.69 44.01 -8.78
N GLU A 420 7.89 44.52 -9.08
CA GLU A 420 8.24 45.94 -8.96
C GLU A 420 7.66 46.79 -10.10
N LYS A 421 7.38 46.20 -11.26
CA LYS A 421 6.85 46.91 -12.42
C LYS A 421 5.36 47.20 -12.26
N LYS A 422 4.97 48.47 -12.33
CA LYS A 422 3.59 48.96 -12.17
C LYS A 422 3.18 49.88 -13.31
#